data_AF-A0A4Q7YKW1-F1
#
_entry.id   AF-A0A4Q7YKW1-F1
#
_cell.length_a   1.000
_cell.length_b   1.000
_cell.length_c   1.000
_cell.angle_alpha   90.00
_cell.angle_beta   90.00
_cell.angle_gamma   90.00
#
_symmetry.space_group_name_H-M   'P 1'
#
loop_
_entity.id
_entity.type
_entity.pdbx_description
1 polymer ?
#
loop_
_entity_poly.entity_id
_entity_poly.type
_entity_poly.pdbx_seq_one_letter_code
_entity_poly.pdbx_strand_id
1 'polypeptide(L)'
;MDTNRLLDMHKIHVPTNPNLASEFHHRLINWINDFHKALDDEHEVGARLVNFGQSVTFHIEEISYWNPSLISFIGKNEHGDPVELVQHVSQISILLVAMKRKNISQPKRPIGFASWDDYENQKT
;
A
#
# COMPACT_ATOMS: atom_id res chain seq x y z
N MET A 1 -23.11 34.23 15.97
CA MET A 1 -23.49 33.14 15.07
C MET A 1 -22.25 32.82 14.25
N ASP A 2 -21.59 31.71 14.53
CA ASP A 2 -20.32 31.34 13.89
C ASP A 2 -20.52 30.83 12.47
N THR A 3 -19.92 31.54 11.51
CA THR A 3 -19.97 31.27 10.07
C THR A 3 -19.11 30.10 9.61
N ASN A 4 -18.42 29.40 10.52
CA ASN A 4 -17.52 28.28 10.20
C ASN A 4 -18.23 26.91 10.05
N ARG A 5 -19.56 26.88 10.05
CA ARG A 5 -20.35 25.63 10.00
C ARG A 5 -20.86 25.23 8.61
N LEU A 6 -20.42 25.92 7.54
CA LEU A 6 -20.99 25.77 6.19
C LEU A 6 -20.05 25.16 5.13
N LEU A 7 -18.84 24.69 5.49
CA LEU A 7 -17.90 24.09 4.53
C LEU A 7 -17.80 22.55 4.56
N ASP A 8 -18.59 21.86 5.39
CA ASP A 8 -18.76 20.39 5.32
C ASP A 8 -19.82 19.96 4.30
N MET A 9 -19.93 20.71 3.19
CA MET A 9 -20.80 20.32 2.09
C MET A 9 -20.11 19.24 1.27
N HIS A 10 -20.34 18.00 1.69
CA HIS A 10 -20.24 16.78 0.90
C HIS A 10 -18.92 16.67 0.12
N LYS A 11 -17.95 15.91 0.65
CA LYS A 11 -17.05 15.16 -0.22
C LYS A 11 -17.97 14.35 -1.15
N ILE A 12 -18.23 14.86 -2.35
CA ILE A 12 -18.97 14.14 -3.38
C ILE A 12 -18.07 12.94 -3.67
N HIS A 13 -18.39 11.80 -3.07
CA HIS A 13 -17.82 10.54 -3.49
C HIS A 13 -18.42 10.28 -4.87
N VAL A 14 -17.74 10.76 -5.91
CA VAL A 14 -18.07 10.41 -7.28
C VAL A 14 -18.14 8.89 -7.30
N PRO A 15 -19.24 8.26 -7.77
CA PRO A 15 -19.33 6.82 -7.82
C PRO A 15 -18.14 6.28 -8.60
N THR A 16 -17.15 5.75 -7.92
CA THR A 16 -15.99 5.13 -8.56
C THR A 16 -16.45 3.76 -9.02
N ASN A 17 -16.06 3.38 -10.24
CA ASN A 17 -16.27 1.99 -10.65
C ASN A 17 -15.38 1.14 -9.71
N PRO A 18 -15.96 0.27 -8.86
CA PRO A 18 -15.21 -0.47 -7.84
C PRO A 18 -14.15 -1.41 -8.42
N ASN A 19 -14.21 -1.64 -9.74
CA ASN A 19 -13.28 -2.46 -10.50
C ASN A 19 -12.12 -1.66 -11.11
N LEU A 20 -12.00 -0.36 -10.85
CA LEU A 20 -10.85 0.44 -11.26
C LEU A 20 -9.63 0.10 -10.42
N ALA A 21 -8.44 0.15 -11.04
CA ALA A 21 -7.17 -0.03 -10.35
C ALA A 21 -7.00 0.89 -9.14
N SER A 22 -7.52 2.12 -9.19
CA SER A 22 -7.54 3.03 -8.03
C SER A 22 -8.22 2.44 -6.80
N GLU A 23 -9.32 1.70 -7.00
CA GLU A 23 -10.08 1.08 -5.92
C GLU A 23 -9.40 -0.18 -5.37
N PHE A 24 -8.77 -0.96 -6.25
CA PHE A 24 -7.93 -2.08 -5.82
C PHE A 24 -6.70 -1.60 -5.06
N HIS A 25 -6.05 -0.54 -5.54
CA HIS A 25 -4.92 0.12 -4.89
C HIS A 25 -5.27 0.58 -3.47
N HIS A 26 -6.37 1.31 -3.31
CA HIS A 26 -6.83 1.77 -2.00
C HIS A 26 -7.00 0.61 -1.01
N ARG A 27 -7.68 -0.47 -1.43
CA ARG A 27 -7.88 -1.67 -0.58
C ARG A 27 -6.57 -2.39 -0.25
N LEU A 28 -5.66 -2.52 -1.22
CA LEU A 28 -4.34 -3.14 -1.02
C LEU A 28 -3.48 -2.36 -0.05
N ILE A 29 -3.42 -1.04 -0.20
CA ILE A 29 -2.70 -0.15 0.71
C ILE A 29 -3.22 -0.31 2.13
N ASN A 30 -4.54 -0.36 2.32
CA ASN A 30 -5.13 -0.54 3.65
C ASN A 30 -4.73 -1.90 4.25
N TRP A 31 -4.83 -3.00 3.51
CA TRP A 31 -4.42 -4.32 4.00
C TRP A 31 -2.93 -4.39 4.35
N ILE A 32 -2.08 -3.79 3.52
CA ILE A 32 -0.62 -3.82 3.71
C ILE A 32 -0.21 -2.98 4.92
N ASN A 33 -0.74 -1.77 5.06
CA ASN A 33 -0.43 -0.91 6.20
C ASN A 33 -1.01 -1.44 7.50
N ASP A 34 -2.19 -2.05 7.48
CA ASP A 34 -2.77 -2.67 8.68
C ASP A 34 -1.94 -3.88 9.14
N PHE A 35 -1.48 -4.72 8.21
CA PHE A 35 -0.53 -5.79 8.54
C PHE A 35 0.80 -5.24 9.04
N HIS A 36 1.36 -4.22 8.37
CA HIS A 36 2.63 -3.59 8.74
C HIS A 36 2.60 -3.00 10.16
N LYS A 37 1.50 -2.32 10.51
CA LYS A 37 1.26 -1.71 11.82
C LYS A 37 1.15 -2.75 12.93
N ALA A 38 0.63 -3.94 12.62
CA ALA A 38 0.48 -5.03 13.59
C ALA A 38 1.79 -5.78 13.92
N LEU A 39 2.85 -5.59 13.14
CA LEU A 39 4.16 -6.20 13.41
C LEU A 39 4.88 -5.51 14.59
N ASP A 40 5.84 -6.20 15.19
CA ASP A 40 6.78 -5.60 16.16
C ASP A 40 7.78 -4.64 15.49
N ASP A 41 8.52 -3.87 16.28
CA ASP A 41 9.46 -2.86 15.77
C ASP A 41 10.72 -3.42 15.09
N GLU A 42 10.94 -4.74 15.12
CA GLU A 42 12.04 -5.42 14.43
C GLU A 42 11.64 -5.87 13.01
N HIS A 43 10.33 -5.95 12.73
CA HIS A 43 9.79 -6.42 11.46
C HIS A 43 9.03 -5.35 10.67
N GLU A 44 9.12 -5.47 9.35
CA GLU A 44 8.33 -4.72 8.38
C GLU A 44 7.60 -5.65 7.43
N VAL A 45 6.63 -5.09 6.70
CA VAL A 45 5.87 -5.87 5.72
C VAL A 45 6.74 -6.10 4.50
N GLY A 46 6.96 -7.37 4.19
CA GLY A 46 7.37 -7.82 2.87
C GLY A 46 6.17 -8.29 2.08
N ALA A 47 6.30 -8.28 0.76
CA ALA A 47 5.35 -8.94 -0.12
C ALA A 47 6.01 -10.07 -0.88
N ARG A 48 5.34 -11.22 -0.85
CA ARG A 48 5.61 -12.34 -1.74
C ARG A 48 4.50 -12.40 -2.77
N LEU A 49 4.83 -12.01 -3.99
CA LEU A 49 3.93 -12.09 -5.14
C LEU A 49 4.07 -13.48 -5.76
N VAL A 50 2.96 -14.19 -5.86
CA VAL A 50 2.93 -15.59 -6.32
C VAL A 50 2.29 -15.64 -7.69
N ASN A 51 3.04 -16.08 -8.70
CA ASN A 51 2.49 -16.29 -10.04
C ASN A 51 3.03 -17.58 -10.66
N PHE A 52 2.12 -18.50 -11.03
CA PHE A 52 2.41 -19.73 -11.80
C PHE A 52 3.72 -20.46 -11.43
N GLY A 53 3.93 -20.75 -10.14
CA GLY A 53 5.09 -21.54 -9.67
C GLY A 53 6.38 -20.75 -9.48
N GLN A 54 6.39 -19.45 -9.79
CA GLN A 54 7.45 -18.52 -9.41
C GLN A 54 6.93 -17.58 -8.32
N SER A 55 7.80 -17.25 -7.36
CA SER A 55 7.49 -16.24 -6.35
C SER A 55 8.61 -15.23 -6.28
N VAL A 56 8.24 -13.95 -6.34
CA VAL A 56 9.16 -12.84 -6.11
C VAL A 56 8.86 -12.27 -4.73
N THR A 57 9.88 -12.16 -3.89
CA THR A 57 9.77 -11.57 -2.55
C THR A 57 10.65 -10.32 -2.51
N PHE A 58 10.09 -9.20 -2.06
CA PHE A 58 10.85 -7.96 -1.85
C PHE A 58 10.17 -7.08 -0.79
N HIS A 59 10.94 -6.13 -0.26
CA HIS A 59 10.41 -5.11 0.64
C HIS A 59 9.63 -4.09 -0.19
N ILE A 60 8.32 -3.94 0.08
CA ILE A 60 7.52 -2.91 -0.60
C ILE A 60 7.90 -1.54 -0.03
N GLU A 61 8.15 -0.59 -0.91
CA GLU A 61 8.36 0.82 -0.57
C GLU A 61 7.16 1.68 -1.04
N GLU A 62 6.59 1.33 -2.20
CA GLU A 62 5.48 2.05 -2.81
C GLU A 62 4.56 1.11 -3.61
N ILE A 63 3.28 1.47 -3.70
CA ILE A 63 2.33 0.85 -4.61
C ILE A 63 1.67 1.95 -5.42
N SER A 64 1.66 1.79 -6.73
CA SER A 64 1.09 2.73 -7.69
C SER A 64 0.02 2.04 -8.54
N TYR A 65 -0.81 2.82 -9.25
CA TYR A 65 -1.87 2.27 -10.10
C TYR A 65 -2.04 3.04 -11.40
N TRP A 66 -2.60 2.35 -12.40
CA TRP A 66 -3.03 2.94 -13.66
C TRP A 66 -4.40 2.39 -14.05
N ASN A 67 -5.40 3.28 -14.10
CA ASN A 67 -6.76 2.92 -14.48
C ASN A 67 -6.86 2.53 -15.98
N PRO A 68 -7.58 1.44 -16.32
CA PRO A 68 -8.55 0.78 -15.46
C PRO A 68 -8.00 -0.37 -14.60
N SER A 69 -6.80 -0.90 -14.85
CA SER A 69 -6.52 -2.26 -14.38
C SER A 69 -5.07 -2.62 -14.03
N LEU A 70 -4.12 -1.70 -13.98
CA LEU A 70 -2.74 -2.01 -13.60
C LEU A 70 -2.41 -1.54 -12.18
N ILE A 71 -1.70 -2.39 -11.44
CA ILE A 71 -1.05 -2.07 -10.17
C ILE A 71 0.45 -2.28 -10.34
N SER A 72 1.25 -1.38 -9.78
CA SER A 72 2.70 -1.50 -9.70
C SER A 72 3.14 -1.63 -8.24
N PHE A 73 3.98 -2.62 -7.94
CA PHE A 73 4.63 -2.81 -6.65
C PHE A 73 6.11 -2.45 -6.80
N ILE A 74 6.55 -1.43 -6.07
CA ILE A 74 7.90 -0.87 -6.16
C ILE A 74 8.62 -1.09 -4.83
N GLY A 75 9.89 -1.47 -4.90
CA GLY A 75 10.70 -1.64 -3.69
C GLY A 75 12.11 -2.14 -3.95
N LYS A 76 12.65 -2.90 -2.99
CA LYS A 76 14.02 -3.44 -3.07
C LYS A 76 14.07 -4.93 -2.81
N ASN A 77 14.84 -5.64 -3.63
CA ASN A 77 15.13 -7.06 -3.42
C ASN A 77 16.05 -7.30 -2.18
N GLU A 78 16.42 -8.55 -1.96
CA GLU A 78 17.32 -8.95 -0.85
C GLU A 78 18.73 -8.34 -0.97
N HIS A 79 19.20 -8.07 -2.19
CA HIS A 79 20.47 -7.41 -2.46
C HIS A 79 20.41 -5.87 -2.35
N GLY A 80 19.21 -5.30 -2.23
CA GLY A 80 18.99 -3.86 -2.18
C GLY A 80 18.83 -3.20 -3.55
N ASP A 81 18.77 -3.98 -4.65
CA ASP A 81 18.50 -3.45 -5.98
C ASP A 81 17.03 -3.04 -6.09
N PRO A 82 16.74 -1.91 -6.77
CA PRO A 82 15.37 -1.50 -7.02
C PRO A 82 14.66 -2.53 -7.92
N VAL A 83 13.42 -2.83 -7.57
CA VAL A 83 12.53 -3.71 -8.33
C VAL A 83 11.17 -3.06 -8.49
N GLU A 84 10.56 -3.28 -9.66
CA GLU A 84 9.19 -2.90 -9.95
C GLU A 84 8.48 -4.08 -10.61
N LEU A 85 7.34 -4.47 -10.05
CA LEU A 85 6.46 -5.48 -10.64
C LEU A 85 5.12 -4.85 -11.00
N VAL A 86 4.79 -4.87 -12.30
CA VAL A 86 3.50 -4.43 -12.81
C VAL A 86 2.59 -5.64 -13.06
N GLN A 87 1.37 -5.61 -12.53
CA GLN A 87 0.37 -6.65 -12.69
C GLN A 87 -1.00 -6.10 -13.09
N HIS A 88 -1.76 -6.88 -13.85
CA HIS A 88 -3.19 -6.65 -14.01
C HIS A 88 -3.92 -6.99 -12.70
N VAL A 89 -4.93 -6.21 -12.30
CA VAL A 89 -5.69 -6.40 -11.05
C VAL A 89 -6.26 -7.81 -10.88
N SER A 90 -6.65 -8.46 -11.98
CA SER A 90 -7.18 -9.84 -11.96
C SER A 90 -6.13 -10.92 -11.71
N GLN A 91 -4.83 -10.58 -11.74
CA GLN A 91 -3.70 -11.49 -11.54
C GLN A 91 -3.03 -11.30 -10.18
N ILE A 92 -3.50 -10.33 -9.38
CA ILE A 92 -2.88 -10.01 -8.10
C ILE A 92 -3.13 -11.16 -7.11
N SER A 93 -2.05 -11.83 -6.74
CA SER A 93 -1.99 -12.78 -5.64
C SER A 93 -0.78 -12.43 -4.78
N ILE A 94 -1.05 -11.79 -3.65
CA ILE A 94 -0.05 -11.29 -2.71
C ILE A 94 -0.14 -12.03 -1.39
N LEU A 95 1.00 -12.49 -0.89
CA LEU A 95 1.18 -12.96 0.48
C LEU A 95 1.97 -11.90 1.25
N LEU A 96 1.40 -11.40 2.34
CA LEU A 96 2.09 -10.51 3.26
C LEU A 96 2.93 -11.34 4.24
N VAL A 97 4.20 -10.99 4.37
CA VAL A 97 5.14 -11.69 5.25
C VAL A 97 5.87 -10.71 6.15
N ALA A 98 6.18 -11.10 7.38
CA ALA A 98 7.04 -10.32 8.24
C ALA A 98 8.50 -10.49 7.79
N MET A 99 9.16 -9.39 7.44
CA MET A 99 10.58 -9.36 7.09
C MET A 99 11.35 -8.54 8.12
N LYS A 100 12.59 -8.94 8.43
CA LYS A 100 13.43 -8.13 9.32
C LYS A 100 13.69 -6.76 8.70
N ARG A 101 13.58 -5.72 9.50
CA ARG A 101 13.83 -4.35 9.06
C ARG A 101 15.29 -4.14 8.71
N LYS A 102 15.54 -3.48 7.58
CA LYS A 102 16.90 -3.08 7.19
C LYS A 102 17.47 -1.99 8.09
N ASN A 103 16.61 -1.15 8.69
CA ASN A 103 17.03 -0.08 9.59
C ASN A 103 16.11 0.06 10.81
N ILE A 104 16.50 -0.59 11.92
CA ILE A 104 15.77 -0.57 13.19
C ILE A 104 15.83 0.82 13.85
N SER A 105 16.86 1.64 13.56
CA SER A 105 17.03 2.96 14.19
C SER A 105 16.01 4.01 13.71
N GLN A 106 15.37 3.78 12.56
CA GLN A 106 14.29 4.64 12.08
C GLN A 106 12.95 4.14 12.63
N PRO A 107 11.95 5.01 12.84
CA PRO A 107 10.59 4.56 13.12
C PRO A 107 9.97 3.87 11.90
N LYS A 108 9.03 2.94 12.12
CA LYS A 108 8.23 2.34 11.04
C LYS A 108 7.35 3.40 10.39
N ARG A 109 7.26 3.37 9.06
CA ARG A 109 6.45 4.29 8.25
C ARG A 109 5.43 3.50 7.44
N PRO A 110 4.19 4.00 7.27
CA PRO A 110 3.24 3.40 6.36
C PRO A 110 3.75 3.46 4.91
N ILE A 111 3.47 2.41 4.15
CA ILE A 111 3.74 2.31 2.72
C ILE A 111 2.90 3.36 1.98
N GLY A 112 3.57 4.19 1.17
CA GLY A 112 2.93 5.21 0.34
C GLY A 112 2.57 6.52 1.06
N PHE A 113 2.93 6.71 2.33
CA PHE A 113 2.64 7.94 3.08
C PHE A 113 3.84 8.43 3.88
N ALA A 114 3.86 9.74 4.21
CA ALA A 114 4.95 10.34 4.97
C ALA A 114 4.88 9.99 6.47
N SER A 115 3.68 9.78 7.02
CA SER A 115 3.45 9.45 8.43
C SER A 115 2.19 8.60 8.64
N TRP A 116 2.08 7.95 9.80
CA TRP A 116 0.86 7.22 10.21
C TRP A 116 -0.35 8.14 10.31
N ASP A 117 -0.18 9.39 10.75
CA ASP A 117 -1.27 10.37 10.81
C ASP A 117 -1.79 10.68 9.39
N ASP A 118 -0.89 10.82 8.41
CA ASP A 118 -1.30 11.03 7.00
C ASP A 118 -2.09 9.85 6.45
N TYR A 119 -1.71 8.62 6.82
CA TYR A 119 -2.41 7.40 6.43
C TYR A 119 -3.82 7.34 7.05
N GLU A 120 -3.96 7.53 8.36
CA GLU A 120 -5.25 7.43 9.05
C GLU A 120 -6.24 8.51 8.57
N ASN A 121 -5.76 9.70 8.22
CA ASN A 121 -6.59 10.77 7.65
C ASN A 121 -7.12 10.46 6.22
N GLN A 122 -6.47 9.55 5.49
CA GLN A 122 -6.81 9.17 4.11
C GLN A 122 -7.47 7.79 4.00
N LYS A 123 -7.46 6.99 5.07
CA LYS A 123 -8.06 5.66 5.13
C LYS A 123 -9.60 5.65 5.00
N THR A 124 -10.25 6.83 5.05
CA THR A 124 -11.73 6.97 5.08
C THR A 124 -12.41 6.81 3.73
#